data_AF-G8R7G6-F1
#
_entry.id   AF-G8R7G6-F1
#
_cell.length_a   1.000
_cell.length_b   1.000
_cell.length_c   1.000
_cell.angle_alpha   90.00
_cell.angle_beta   90.00
_cell.angle_gamma   90.00
#
_symmetry.space_group_name_H-M   'P 1'
#
loop_
_entity.id
_entity.type
_entity.pdbx_description
1 polymer ?
#
loop_
_entity_poly.entity_id
_entity_poly.type
_entity_poly.pdbx_seq_one_letter_code
_entity_poly.pdbx_strand_id
1 'polypeptide(L)'
;MNLLTDIIQGLIKGLTSSNSKLKLTVKLAIFLTMIAIVVTVVSKIDKSNEQLFEIIAGAVGAIAALIGLGVKVYEDTKDREKREEKIENLEKEVKEKPTETKTAWELARLKLESYLNRNLQQVSSIFYLSVTVMIVGFGLIIFGVYQVFTDPELMNPSILATCSGIVVNFIGGTFLLIYRSTMKQAKNYVDVLERINAVGMSIQILENISSEKGDLKDETTAQISKELLKIYSEMKINKKESA
;
A
#
# COMPACT_ATOMS: atom_id res chain seq x y z
N MET A 1 -0.19 -6.58 -2.10
CA MET A 1 1.11 -6.27 -1.51
C MET A 1 1.61 -7.42 -0.68
N ASN A 2 1.72 -8.58 -1.35
CA ASN A 2 2.61 -9.63 -0.88
C ASN A 2 3.99 -9.00 -0.76
N LEU A 3 4.68 -9.18 0.37
CA LEU A 3 6.06 -8.68 0.54
C LEU A 3 6.94 -9.11 -0.64
N LEU A 4 6.75 -10.33 -1.15
CA LEU A 4 7.37 -10.82 -2.37
C LEU A 4 7.00 -9.99 -3.61
N THR A 5 5.72 -9.68 -3.85
CA THR A 5 5.33 -8.88 -5.02
C THR A 5 5.87 -7.45 -4.95
N ASP A 6 5.97 -6.89 -3.75
CA ASP A 6 6.48 -5.54 -3.53
C ASP A 6 8.00 -5.46 -3.67
N ILE A 7 8.72 -6.50 -3.21
CA ILE A 7 10.15 -6.64 -3.43
C ILE A 7 10.43 -6.84 -4.93
N ILE A 8 9.66 -7.70 -5.61
CA ILE A 8 9.76 -7.90 -7.05
C ILE A 8 9.47 -6.61 -7.81
N GLN A 9 8.43 -5.85 -7.44
CA GLN A 9 8.14 -4.55 -8.07
C GLN A 9 9.25 -3.51 -7.82
N GLY A 10 9.81 -3.46 -6.61
CA GLY A 10 10.95 -2.58 -6.29
C GLY A 10 12.22 -2.96 -7.08
N LEU A 11 12.48 -4.25 -7.27
CA LEU A 11 13.59 -4.72 -8.10
C LEU A 11 13.37 -4.40 -9.58
N ILE A 12 12.15 -4.54 -10.10
CA ILE A 12 11.81 -4.19 -11.49
C ILE A 12 11.94 -2.68 -11.73
N LYS A 13 11.40 -1.86 -10.82
CA LYS A 13 11.55 -0.39 -10.89
C LYS A 13 13.02 0.03 -10.82
N GLY A 14 13.78 -0.54 -9.90
CA GLY A 14 15.21 -0.26 -9.78
C GLY A 14 16.05 -0.69 -10.99
N LEU A 15 15.60 -1.69 -11.76
CA LEU A 15 16.18 -2.08 -13.05
C LEU A 15 15.91 -1.06 -14.17
N THR A 16 14.75 -0.41 -14.13
CA THR A 16 14.34 0.64 -15.09
C THR A 16 14.80 2.04 -14.69
N SER A 17 15.21 2.23 -13.44
CA SER A 17 15.68 3.50 -12.86
C SER A 17 16.81 4.15 -13.67
N SER A 18 16.73 5.47 -13.84
CA SER A 18 17.76 6.26 -14.55
C SER A 18 19.11 6.26 -13.81
N ASN A 19 19.13 5.95 -12.51
CA ASN A 19 20.35 5.97 -11.71
C ASN A 19 21.21 4.72 -11.92
N SER A 20 22.37 4.90 -12.55
CA SER A 20 23.34 3.83 -12.87
C SER A 20 23.77 3.01 -11.64
N LYS A 21 23.91 3.66 -10.47
CA LYS A 21 24.27 2.98 -9.22
C LYS A 21 23.16 2.06 -8.71
N LEU A 22 21.90 2.47 -8.88
CA LEU A 22 20.73 1.70 -8.46
C LEU A 22 20.49 0.48 -9.38
N LYS A 23 20.73 0.65 -10.69
CA LYS A 23 20.73 -0.46 -11.64
C LYS A 23 21.79 -1.51 -11.30
N LEU A 24 22.98 -1.08 -10.87
CA LEU A 24 24.07 -1.97 -10.48
C LEU A 24 23.72 -2.78 -9.22
N THR A 25 23.17 -2.14 -8.18
CA THR A 25 22.78 -2.82 -6.93
C THR A 25 21.64 -3.83 -7.15
N VAL A 26 20.67 -3.52 -8.01
CA VAL A 26 19.60 -4.46 -8.38
C VAL A 26 20.13 -5.67 -9.14
N LYS A 27 21.03 -5.45 -10.12
CA LYS A 27 21.68 -6.55 -10.84
C LYS A 27 22.47 -7.46 -9.91
N LEU A 28 23.16 -6.88 -8.93
CA LEU A 28 23.90 -7.63 -7.90
C LEU A 28 22.97 -8.46 -7.02
N ALA A 29 21.83 -7.91 -6.59
CA ALA A 29 20.85 -8.63 -5.78
C ALA A 29 20.24 -9.84 -6.54
N ILE A 30 19.90 -9.66 -7.83
CA ILE A 30 19.39 -10.74 -8.68
C ILE A 30 20.45 -11.82 -8.88
N PHE A 31 21.70 -11.42 -9.12
CA PHE A 31 22.82 -12.35 -9.26
C PHE A 31 23.05 -13.19 -8.00
N LEU A 32 23.03 -12.56 -6.81
CA LEU A 32 23.16 -13.27 -5.53
C LEU A 32 21.98 -14.22 -5.27
N THR A 33 20.77 -13.83 -5.68
CA THR A 33 19.59 -14.69 -5.56
C THR A 33 19.71 -15.93 -6.46
N MET A 34 20.20 -15.75 -7.68
CA MET A 34 20.50 -16.87 -8.60
C MET A 34 21.58 -17.80 -8.03
N ILE A 35 22.63 -17.26 -7.43
CA ILE A 35 23.66 -18.05 -6.75
C ILE A 35 23.05 -18.87 -5.60
N ALA A 36 22.21 -18.27 -4.76
CA ALA A 36 21.57 -18.97 -3.66
C ALA A 36 20.72 -20.16 -4.14
N ILE A 37 19.99 -20.00 -5.25
CA ILE A 37 19.19 -21.05 -5.89
C ILE A 37 20.08 -22.18 -6.42
N VAL A 38 21.18 -21.84 -7.10
CA VAL A 38 22.13 -22.84 -7.63
C VAL A 38 22.77 -23.64 -6.48
N VAL A 39 23.16 -22.97 -5.39
CA VAL A 39 23.74 -23.62 -4.21
C VAL A 39 22.73 -24.56 -3.54
N THR A 40 21.44 -24.19 -3.46
CA THR A 40 20.40 -25.08 -2.92
C THR A 40 20.15 -26.29 -3.81
N VAL A 41 20.23 -26.14 -5.14
CA VAL A 41 20.10 -27.27 -6.08
C VAL A 41 21.29 -28.22 -5.95
N VAL A 42 22.51 -27.69 -5.85
CA VAL A 42 23.74 -28.49 -5.67
C VAL A 42 23.73 -29.23 -4.34
N SER A 43 23.22 -28.61 -3.27
CA SER A 43 23.04 -29.24 -1.95
C SER A 43 22.21 -30.52 -2.00
N LYS A 44 21.21 -30.59 -2.88
CA LYS A 44 20.35 -31.78 -3.02
C LYS A 44 21.02 -32.92 -3.79
N ILE A 45 22.07 -32.61 -4.56
CA ILE A 45 22.81 -33.59 -5.37
C ILE A 45 23.95 -34.20 -4.54
N ASP A 46 24.64 -33.41 -3.72
CA ASP A 46 25.75 -33.85 -2.88
C ASP A 46 25.35 -33.91 -1.40
N LYS A 47 24.88 -35.08 -0.97
CA LYS A 47 24.44 -35.36 0.42
C LYS A 47 25.57 -35.34 1.45
N SER A 48 26.84 -35.30 1.03
CA SER A 48 27.99 -35.33 1.95
C SER A 48 28.10 -34.07 2.81
N ASN A 49 27.58 -32.93 2.34
CA ASN A 49 27.74 -31.61 2.98
C ASN A 49 26.45 -30.79 2.98
N GLU A 50 25.30 -31.45 2.91
CA GLU A 50 23.96 -30.84 2.80
C GLU A 50 23.75 -29.71 3.82
N GLN A 51 24.17 -29.93 5.06
CA GLN A 51 24.02 -28.96 6.15
C GLN A 51 24.86 -27.68 5.96
N LEU A 52 26.08 -27.77 5.40
CA LEU A 52 26.93 -26.60 5.13
C LEU A 52 26.41 -25.80 3.93
N PHE A 53 25.94 -26.48 2.89
CA PHE A 53 25.38 -25.82 1.70
C PHE A 53 24.05 -25.12 1.99
N GLU A 54 23.20 -25.67 2.85
CA GLU A 54 21.98 -25.00 3.31
C GLU A 54 22.26 -23.72 4.10
N ILE A 55 23.27 -23.73 4.99
CA ILE A 55 23.67 -22.55 5.75
C ILE A 55 24.20 -21.45 4.82
N ILE A 56 25.03 -21.82 3.83
CA ILE A 56 25.57 -20.87 2.84
C ILE A 56 24.45 -20.29 1.97
N ALA A 57 23.54 -21.13 1.47
CA ALA A 57 22.39 -20.68 0.69
C ALA A 57 21.46 -19.76 1.50
N GLY A 58 21.22 -20.10 2.77
CA GLY A 58 20.46 -19.27 3.70
C GLY A 58 21.11 -17.91 3.95
N ALA A 59 22.43 -17.88 4.18
CA ALA A 59 23.17 -16.64 4.39
C ALA A 59 23.18 -15.74 3.14
N VAL A 60 23.42 -16.32 1.95
CA VAL A 60 23.40 -15.57 0.68
C VAL A 60 21.99 -15.07 0.37
N GLY A 61 20.96 -15.88 0.61
CA GLY A 61 19.56 -15.49 0.48
C GLY A 61 19.16 -14.35 1.41
N ALA A 62 19.62 -14.37 2.66
CA ALA A 62 19.39 -13.29 3.62
C ALA A 62 20.08 -11.98 3.20
N ILE A 63 21.32 -12.05 2.72
CA ILE A 63 22.04 -10.88 2.20
C ILE A 63 21.32 -10.30 0.97
N ALA A 64 20.88 -11.14 0.04
CA ALA A 64 20.12 -10.70 -1.13
C ALA A 64 18.79 -10.04 -0.73
N ALA A 65 18.10 -10.58 0.28
CA ALA A 65 16.87 -10.00 0.82
C ALA A 65 17.12 -8.63 1.48
N LEU A 66 18.20 -8.48 2.25
CA LEU A 66 18.58 -7.21 2.87
C LEU A 66 18.92 -6.14 1.82
N ILE A 67 19.65 -6.51 0.77
CA ILE A 67 19.95 -5.60 -0.36
C ILE A 67 18.66 -5.21 -1.09
N GLY A 68 17.76 -6.17 -1.35
CA GLY A 68 16.46 -5.90 -1.98
C GLY A 68 15.58 -4.96 -1.15
N LEU A 69 15.56 -5.13 0.18
CA LEU A 69 14.87 -4.22 1.09
C LEU A 69 15.49 -2.82 1.09
N GLY A 70 16.83 -2.73 1.11
CA GLY A 70 17.53 -1.44 1.04
C GLY A 70 17.24 -0.66 -0.24
N VAL A 71 17.18 -1.34 -1.39
CA VAL A 71 16.79 -0.72 -2.67
C VAL A 71 15.36 -0.22 -2.63
N LYS A 72 14.42 -1.03 -2.11
CA LYS A 72 13.01 -0.63 -1.99
C LYS A 72 12.86 0.62 -1.12
N VAL A 73 13.53 0.65 0.03
CA VAL A 73 13.50 1.81 0.95
C VAL A 73 14.03 3.06 0.25
N TYR A 74 15.15 2.94 -0.48
CA TYR A 74 15.74 4.08 -1.18
C TYR A 74 14.83 4.64 -2.28
N GLU A 75 14.19 3.80 -3.08
CA GLU A 75 13.25 4.27 -4.11
C GLU A 75 12.01 4.92 -3.51
N ASP A 76 11.42 4.32 -2.47
CA ASP A 76 10.21 4.85 -1.83
C ASP A 76 10.49 6.21 -1.17
N THR A 77 11.65 6.38 -0.52
CA THR A 77 12.09 7.67 0.01
C THR A 77 12.24 8.72 -1.08
N LYS A 78 12.83 8.38 -2.22
CA LYS A 78 13.03 9.34 -3.33
C LYS A 78 11.71 9.76 -3.99
N ASP A 79 10.76 8.84 -4.14
CA ASP A 79 9.43 9.13 -4.67
C ASP A 79 8.56 9.92 -3.68
N ARG A 80 8.86 9.84 -2.38
CA ARG A 80 8.26 10.68 -1.34
C ARG A 80 8.82 12.10 -1.39
N GLU A 81 10.13 12.26 -1.44
CA GLU A 81 10.80 13.57 -1.53
C GLU A 81 10.27 14.40 -2.72
N LYS A 82 10.18 13.82 -3.92
CA LYS A 82 9.62 14.52 -5.09
C LYS A 82 8.18 14.99 -4.90
N ARG A 83 7.37 14.22 -4.18
CA ARG A 83 5.97 14.55 -3.91
C ARG A 83 5.86 15.67 -2.89
N GLU A 84 6.68 15.62 -1.85
CA GLU A 84 6.78 16.66 -0.83
C GLU A 84 7.28 17.97 -1.44
N GLU A 85 8.31 17.92 -2.28
CA GLU A 85 8.82 19.08 -3.02
C GLU A 85 7.72 19.69 -3.91
N LYS A 86 6.93 18.87 -4.61
CA LYS A 86 5.80 19.36 -5.42
C LYS A 86 4.74 20.05 -4.56
N ILE A 87 4.42 19.50 -3.38
CA ILE A 87 3.46 20.11 -2.44
C ILE A 87 4.03 21.43 -1.90
N GLU A 88 5.31 21.46 -1.51
CA GLU A 88 5.97 22.66 -0.98
C GLU A 88 6.00 23.80 -2.01
N ASN A 89 6.32 23.49 -3.27
CA ASN A 89 6.32 24.47 -4.35
C ASN A 89 4.91 25.03 -4.61
N LEU A 90 3.88 24.18 -4.59
CA LEU A 90 2.48 24.63 -4.69
C LEU A 90 2.03 25.43 -3.47
N GLU A 91 2.51 25.11 -2.26
CA GLU A 91 2.24 25.93 -1.07
C GLU A 91 2.85 27.33 -1.17
N LYS A 92 4.07 27.44 -1.71
CA LYS A 92 4.71 28.74 -1.98
C LYS A 92 3.91 29.52 -3.02
N GLU A 93 3.50 28.88 -4.12
CA GLU A 93 2.72 29.54 -5.17
C GLU A 93 1.35 30.03 -4.68
N VAL A 94 0.65 29.26 -3.86
CA VAL A 94 -0.63 29.70 -3.25
C VAL A 94 -0.44 30.88 -2.28
N LYS A 95 0.69 30.93 -1.54
CA LYS A 95 1.01 32.07 -0.67
C LYS A 95 1.33 33.33 -1.47
N GLU A 96 2.00 33.20 -2.61
CA GLU A 96 2.35 34.30 -3.50
C GLU A 96 1.15 34.80 -4.33
N LYS A 97 0.21 33.91 -4.67
CA LYS A 97 -0.98 34.22 -5.47
C LYS A 97 -2.28 33.71 -4.81
N PRO A 98 -2.72 34.32 -3.69
CA PRO A 98 -3.87 33.82 -2.92
C PRO A 98 -5.22 33.88 -3.67
N THR A 99 -5.32 34.67 -4.74
CA THR A 99 -6.53 34.78 -5.57
C THR A 99 -6.62 33.73 -6.68
N GLU A 100 -5.58 32.92 -6.90
CA GLU A 100 -5.57 31.88 -7.92
C GLU A 100 -6.26 30.60 -7.43
N THR A 101 -7.57 30.51 -7.69
CA THR A 101 -8.43 29.41 -7.23
C THR A 101 -7.96 28.04 -7.70
N LYS A 102 -7.37 27.96 -8.91
CA LYS A 102 -6.84 26.73 -9.51
C LYS A 102 -5.67 26.15 -8.70
N THR A 103 -4.73 26.98 -8.28
CA THR A 103 -3.53 26.56 -7.51
C THR A 103 -3.93 26.10 -6.10
N ALA A 104 -4.85 26.81 -5.45
CA ALA A 104 -5.41 26.41 -4.15
C ALA A 104 -6.14 25.06 -4.23
N TRP A 105 -6.89 24.83 -5.31
CA TRP A 105 -7.57 23.57 -5.57
C TRP A 105 -6.58 22.42 -5.83
N GLU A 106 -5.55 22.62 -6.65
CA GLU A 106 -4.56 21.58 -6.95
C GLU A 106 -3.79 21.15 -5.68
N LEU A 107 -3.43 22.12 -4.84
CA LEU A 107 -2.82 21.86 -3.54
C LEU A 107 -3.74 21.01 -2.63
N ALA A 108 -5.02 21.39 -2.53
CA ALA A 108 -6.00 20.63 -1.75
C ALA A 108 -6.20 19.20 -2.28
N ARG A 109 -6.25 19.04 -3.60
CA ARG A 109 -6.37 17.74 -4.27
C ARG A 109 -5.17 16.85 -3.96
N LEU A 110 -3.94 17.35 -4.13
CA LEU A 110 -2.72 16.59 -3.89
C LEU A 110 -2.53 16.19 -2.42
N LYS A 111 -2.88 17.08 -1.49
CA LYS A 111 -2.88 16.75 -0.06
C LYS A 111 -3.87 15.64 0.24
N LEU A 112 -5.11 15.75 -0.26
CA LEU A 112 -6.13 14.74 -0.05
C LEU A 112 -5.72 13.38 -0.64
N GLU A 113 -5.20 13.38 -1.87
CA GLU A 113 -4.70 12.18 -2.54
C GLU A 113 -3.56 11.52 -1.74
N SER A 114 -2.66 12.33 -1.17
CA SER A 114 -1.58 11.84 -0.30
C SER A 114 -2.10 11.19 0.98
N TYR A 115 -3.07 11.82 1.67
CA TYR A 115 -3.70 11.24 2.85
C TYR A 115 -4.44 9.94 2.53
N LEU A 116 -5.18 9.92 1.41
CA LEU A 116 -5.89 8.74 0.94
C LEU A 116 -4.92 7.60 0.66
N ASN A 117 -3.88 7.84 -0.16
CA ASN A 117 -2.91 6.82 -0.51
C ASN A 117 -2.17 6.27 0.72
N ARG A 118 -1.80 7.12 1.68
CA ARG A 118 -1.20 6.68 2.95
C ARG A 118 -2.15 5.77 3.73
N ASN A 119 -3.42 6.15 3.83
CA ASN A 119 -4.44 5.35 4.51
C ASN A 119 -4.65 3.99 3.82
N LEU A 120 -4.79 3.97 2.48
CA LEU A 120 -4.93 2.73 1.71
C LEU A 120 -3.72 1.82 1.85
N GLN A 121 -2.52 2.38 1.83
CA GLN A 121 -1.28 1.62 1.98
C GLN A 121 -1.13 1.04 3.40
N GLN A 122 -1.49 1.81 4.42
CA GLN A 122 -1.52 1.32 5.82
C GLN A 122 -2.48 0.13 5.96
N VAL A 123 -3.64 0.20 5.32
CA VAL A 123 -4.68 -0.83 5.39
C VAL A 123 -4.26 -2.09 4.64
N SER A 124 -3.72 -1.92 3.45
CA SER A 124 -3.10 -3.01 2.69
C SER A 124 -2.04 -3.69 3.56
N SER A 125 -1.18 -2.93 4.23
CA SER A 125 -0.13 -3.46 5.11
C SER A 125 -0.70 -4.25 6.30
N ILE A 126 -1.76 -3.76 6.94
CA ILE A 126 -2.47 -4.49 8.01
C ILE A 126 -3.02 -5.81 7.46
N PHE A 127 -3.68 -5.80 6.29
CA PHE A 127 -4.19 -7.01 5.66
C PHE A 127 -3.09 -8.06 5.40
N TYR A 128 -1.94 -7.66 4.84
CA TYR A 128 -0.84 -8.59 4.58
C TYR A 128 -0.18 -9.11 5.87
N LEU A 129 -0.06 -8.27 6.89
CA LEU A 129 0.39 -8.71 8.22
C LEU A 129 -0.58 -9.77 8.78
N SER A 130 -1.89 -9.53 8.70
CA SER A 130 -2.92 -10.48 9.11
C SER A 130 -2.83 -11.82 8.38
N VAL A 131 -2.67 -11.80 7.06
CA VAL A 131 -2.47 -13.01 6.24
C VAL A 131 -1.20 -13.75 6.65
N THR A 132 -0.11 -13.02 6.91
CA THR A 132 1.15 -13.61 7.36
C THR A 132 1.00 -14.29 8.73
N VAL A 133 0.39 -13.61 9.69
CA VAL A 133 0.09 -14.17 11.03
C VAL A 133 -0.83 -15.39 10.91
N MET A 134 -1.79 -15.37 10.00
CA MET A 134 -2.68 -16.51 9.73
C MET A 134 -1.92 -17.72 9.16
N ILE A 135 -0.99 -17.50 8.22
CA ILE A 135 -0.15 -18.57 7.66
C ILE A 135 0.76 -19.15 8.74
N VAL A 136 1.40 -18.30 9.56
CA VAL A 136 2.24 -18.75 10.68
C VAL A 136 1.42 -19.52 11.70
N GLY A 137 0.25 -19.00 12.10
CA GLY A 137 -0.66 -19.67 13.02
C GLY A 137 -1.14 -21.02 12.49
N PHE A 138 -1.45 -21.10 11.20
CA PHE A 138 -1.80 -22.36 10.54
C PHE A 138 -0.63 -23.34 10.49
N GLY A 139 0.60 -22.86 10.25
CA GLY A 139 1.82 -23.65 10.34
C GLY A 139 2.06 -24.24 11.72
N LEU A 140 1.82 -23.46 12.78
CA LEU A 140 1.89 -23.95 14.17
C LEU A 140 0.83 -25.02 14.47
N ILE A 141 -0.38 -24.88 13.93
CA ILE A 141 -1.42 -25.91 14.05
C ILE A 141 -0.98 -27.20 13.35
N ILE A 142 -0.46 -27.11 12.13
CA ILE A 142 0.07 -28.28 11.40
C ILE A 142 1.19 -28.95 12.19
N PHE A 143 2.12 -28.17 12.76
CA PHE A 143 3.20 -28.69 13.60
C PHE A 143 2.66 -29.38 14.85
N GLY A 144 1.69 -28.79 15.54
CA GLY A 144 1.02 -29.40 16.68
C GLY A 144 0.32 -30.71 16.32
N VAL A 145 -0.33 -30.77 15.16
CA VAL A 145 -0.94 -32.01 14.64
C VAL A 145 0.12 -33.07 14.36
N TYR A 146 1.22 -32.71 13.69
CA TYR A 146 2.35 -33.62 13.44
C TYR A 146 2.92 -34.20 14.73
N GLN A 147 3.06 -33.38 15.76
CA GLN A 147 3.59 -33.83 17.05
C GLN A 147 2.65 -34.80 17.77
N VAL A 148 1.33 -34.56 17.71
CA VAL A 148 0.31 -35.51 18.22
C VAL A 148 0.33 -36.85 17.48
N PHE A 149 0.62 -36.87 16.18
CA PHE A 149 0.78 -38.11 15.42
C PHE A 149 2.06 -38.88 15.77
N THR A 150 3.11 -38.17 16.19
CA THR A 150 4.43 -38.77 16.47
C THR A 150 4.54 -39.23 17.92
N ASP A 151 3.95 -38.50 18.87
CA ASP A 151 3.86 -38.85 20.30
C ASP A 151 2.46 -38.55 20.85
N PRO A 152 1.52 -39.51 20.78
CA PRO A 152 0.12 -39.30 21.19
C PRO A 152 -0.08 -39.05 22.68
N GLU A 153 0.89 -39.42 23.53
CA GLU A 153 0.81 -39.23 24.99
C GLU A 153 1.07 -37.78 25.42
N LEU A 154 1.71 -36.96 24.58
CA LEU A 154 2.07 -35.59 24.93
C LEU A 154 0.87 -34.64 24.92
N MET A 155 -0.15 -34.86 24.08
CA MET A 155 -1.26 -33.92 23.95
C MET A 155 -2.54 -34.54 23.36
N ASN A 156 -3.69 -34.22 23.95
CA ASN A 156 -4.99 -34.69 23.47
C ASN A 156 -5.39 -33.98 22.15
N PRO A 157 -5.60 -34.73 21.04
CA PRO A 157 -5.95 -34.16 19.74
C PRO A 157 -7.22 -33.29 19.77
N SER A 158 -8.21 -33.67 20.57
CA SER A 158 -9.50 -32.97 20.66
C SER A 158 -9.37 -31.57 21.27
N ILE A 159 -8.47 -31.41 22.25
CA ILE A 159 -8.20 -30.11 22.89
C ILE A 159 -7.48 -29.20 21.89
N LEU A 160 -6.44 -29.71 21.22
CA LEU A 160 -5.70 -28.96 20.21
C LEU A 160 -6.62 -28.45 19.10
N ALA A 161 -7.47 -29.32 18.55
CA ALA A 161 -8.40 -28.96 17.48
C ALA A 161 -9.42 -27.90 17.92
N THR A 162 -10.01 -28.07 19.12
CA THR A 162 -11.04 -27.16 19.63
C THR A 162 -10.48 -25.78 19.93
N CYS A 163 -9.36 -25.69 20.65
CA CYS A 163 -8.72 -24.41 20.98
C CYS A 163 -8.24 -23.69 19.72
N SER A 164 -7.61 -24.41 18.79
CA SER A 164 -7.14 -23.84 17.53
C SER A 164 -8.30 -23.33 16.67
N GLY A 165 -9.39 -24.09 16.57
CA GLY A 165 -10.58 -23.71 15.80
C GLY A 165 -11.25 -22.44 16.33
N ILE A 166 -11.37 -22.29 17.66
CA ILE A 166 -11.94 -21.07 18.27
C ILE A 166 -11.07 -19.85 17.97
N VAL A 167 -9.75 -19.97 18.15
CA VAL A 167 -8.80 -18.87 17.92
C VAL A 167 -8.81 -18.46 16.45
N VAL A 168 -8.76 -19.42 15.51
CA VAL A 168 -8.78 -19.14 14.07
C VAL A 168 -10.08 -18.45 13.65
N ASN A 169 -11.24 -18.94 14.11
CA ASN A 169 -12.53 -18.34 13.78
C ASN A 169 -12.66 -16.92 14.33
N PHE A 170 -12.21 -16.68 15.57
CA PHE A 170 -12.25 -15.35 16.18
C PHE A 170 -11.38 -14.34 15.43
N ILE A 171 -10.14 -14.74 15.11
CA ILE A 171 -9.19 -13.91 14.35
C ILE A 171 -9.73 -13.65 12.93
N GLY A 172 -10.20 -14.68 12.24
CA GLY A 172 -10.76 -14.57 10.89
C GLY A 172 -11.97 -13.64 10.82
N GLY A 173 -12.91 -13.77 11.77
CA GLY A 173 -14.09 -12.91 11.84
C GLY A 173 -13.76 -11.44 12.10
N THR A 174 -12.84 -11.18 13.04
CA THR A 174 -12.38 -9.81 13.35
C THR A 174 -11.71 -9.16 12.14
N PHE A 175 -10.86 -9.90 11.41
CA PHE A 175 -10.22 -9.36 10.21
C PHE A 175 -11.20 -9.08 9.08
N LEU A 176 -12.20 -9.93 8.88
CA LEU A 176 -13.22 -9.71 7.86
C LEU A 176 -14.04 -8.43 8.15
N LEU A 177 -14.29 -8.13 9.43
CA LEU A 177 -14.93 -6.90 9.85
C LEU A 177 -14.04 -5.67 9.56
N ILE A 178 -12.76 -5.72 9.97
CA ILE A 178 -11.80 -4.63 9.71
C ILE A 178 -11.67 -4.38 8.20
N TYR A 179 -11.48 -5.44 7.41
CA TYR A 179 -11.38 -5.36 5.95
C TYR A 179 -12.59 -4.67 5.33
N ARG A 180 -13.81 -5.09 5.71
CA ARG A 180 -15.05 -4.46 5.21
C ARG A 180 -15.14 -2.99 5.60
N SER A 181 -14.84 -2.67 6.86
CA SER A 181 -14.84 -1.29 7.35
C SER A 181 -13.88 -0.43 6.54
N THR A 182 -12.66 -0.92 6.29
CA THR A 182 -11.71 -0.09 5.58
C THR A 182 -11.96 -0.01 4.08
N MET A 183 -12.45 -1.08 3.45
CA MET A 183 -12.85 -1.01 2.05
C MET A 183 -14.00 -0.01 1.85
N LYS A 184 -14.92 0.09 2.82
CA LYS A 184 -15.96 1.13 2.84
C LYS A 184 -15.35 2.53 2.96
N GLN A 185 -14.38 2.72 3.84
CA GLN A 185 -13.67 4.01 3.97
C GLN A 185 -12.94 4.38 2.67
N ALA A 186 -12.22 3.45 2.06
CA ALA A 186 -11.53 3.62 0.78
C ALA A 186 -12.48 4.10 -0.31
N LYS A 187 -13.64 3.44 -0.45
CA LYS A 187 -14.69 3.84 -1.39
C LYS A 187 -15.13 5.29 -1.17
N ASN A 188 -15.47 5.66 0.07
CA ASN A 188 -15.93 7.00 0.38
C ASN A 188 -14.91 8.08 -0.02
N TYR A 189 -13.61 7.80 0.16
CA TYR A 189 -12.57 8.74 -0.24
C TYR A 189 -12.42 8.85 -1.76
N VAL A 190 -12.55 7.74 -2.50
CA VAL A 190 -12.56 7.77 -3.97
C VAL A 190 -13.77 8.57 -4.47
N ASP A 191 -14.94 8.39 -3.88
CA ASP A 191 -16.15 9.15 -4.21
C ASP A 191 -15.95 10.66 -3.99
N VAL A 192 -15.25 11.05 -2.90
CA VAL A 192 -14.90 12.45 -2.63
C VAL A 192 -13.89 12.98 -3.65
N LEU A 193 -12.88 12.19 -3.99
CA LEU A 193 -11.86 12.58 -4.97
C LEU A 193 -12.47 12.80 -6.36
N GLU A 194 -13.37 11.93 -6.80
CA GLU A 194 -14.09 12.07 -8.07
C GLU A 194 -14.89 13.37 -8.12
N ARG A 195 -15.61 13.69 -7.02
CA ARG A 195 -16.37 14.95 -6.91
C ARG A 195 -15.46 16.18 -6.93
N ILE A 196 -14.34 16.17 -6.23
CA ILE A 196 -13.36 17.27 -6.26
C ILE A 196 -12.79 17.45 -7.66
N ASN A 197 -12.55 16.35 -8.39
CA ASN A 197 -12.11 16.38 -9.77
C ASN A 197 -13.16 17.00 -10.70
N ALA A 198 -14.44 16.62 -10.55
CA ALA A 198 -15.55 17.22 -11.29
C ALA A 198 -15.64 18.74 -11.06
N VAL A 199 -15.50 19.17 -9.80
CA VAL A 199 -15.46 20.60 -9.44
C VAL A 199 -14.29 21.33 -10.10
N GLY A 200 -13.09 20.74 -10.07
CA GLY A 200 -11.91 21.35 -10.70
C GLY A 200 -12.09 21.52 -12.20
N MET A 201 -12.66 20.53 -12.88
CA MET A 201 -13.01 20.63 -14.30
C MET A 201 -14.04 21.73 -14.56
N SER A 202 -15.07 21.86 -13.70
CA SER A 202 -16.08 22.93 -13.81
C SER A 202 -15.48 24.33 -13.64
N ILE A 203 -14.52 24.52 -12.71
CA ILE A 203 -13.82 25.80 -12.52
C ILE A 203 -12.97 26.13 -13.75
N GLN A 204 -12.24 25.14 -14.31
CA GLN A 204 -11.44 25.34 -15.52
C GLN A 204 -12.31 25.70 -16.74
N ILE A 205 -13.48 25.08 -16.88
CA ILE A 205 -14.44 25.42 -17.94
C ILE A 205 -14.94 26.86 -17.74
N LEU A 206 -15.32 27.21 -16.51
CA LEU A 206 -15.81 28.55 -16.15
C LEU A 206 -14.78 29.66 -16.40
N GLU A 207 -13.51 29.43 -16.07
CA GLU A 207 -12.41 30.36 -16.33
C GLU A 207 -12.20 30.62 -17.82
N ASN A 208 -12.50 29.63 -18.67
CA ASN A 208 -12.38 29.71 -20.13
C ASN A 208 -13.63 30.30 -20.83
N ILE A 209 -14.72 30.57 -20.12
CA ILE A 209 -15.88 31.29 -20.69
C ILE A 209 -15.49 32.76 -20.91
N SER A 210 -15.53 33.19 -22.17
CA SER A 210 -15.15 34.54 -22.59
C SER A 210 -15.97 35.63 -21.91
N SER A 211 -15.31 36.71 -21.48
CA SER A 211 -15.88 37.83 -20.73
C SER A 211 -16.97 38.62 -21.46
N GLU A 212 -17.16 38.41 -22.77
CA GLU A 212 -18.20 39.07 -23.58
C GLU A 212 -19.63 38.60 -23.24
N LYS A 213 -19.78 37.49 -22.52
CA LYS A 213 -21.07 37.00 -21.99
C LYS A 213 -21.07 36.96 -20.46
N GLY A 214 -20.82 38.11 -19.83
CA GLY A 214 -20.73 38.25 -18.36
C GLY A 214 -21.87 37.57 -17.60
N ASP A 215 -23.11 37.72 -18.06
CA ASP A 215 -24.30 37.13 -17.44
C ASP A 215 -24.24 35.58 -17.36
N LEU A 216 -23.75 34.93 -18.42
CA LEU A 216 -23.61 33.46 -18.47
C LEU A 216 -22.52 32.94 -17.53
N LYS A 217 -21.44 33.72 -17.35
CA LYS A 217 -20.35 33.36 -16.44
C LYS A 217 -20.82 33.45 -14.98
N ASP A 218 -21.53 34.51 -14.62
CA ASP A 218 -22.05 34.70 -13.26
C ASP A 218 -23.13 33.68 -12.91
N GLU A 219 -24.03 33.37 -13.85
CA GLU A 219 -25.06 32.33 -13.68
C GLU A 219 -24.43 30.93 -13.48
N THR A 220 -23.45 30.58 -14.31
CA THR A 220 -22.74 29.29 -14.21
C THR A 220 -21.94 29.20 -12.90
N THR A 221 -21.32 30.30 -12.47
CA THR A 221 -20.60 30.39 -11.18
C THR A 221 -21.55 30.13 -10.01
N ALA A 222 -22.74 30.74 -10.02
CA ALA A 222 -23.76 30.55 -9.01
C ALA A 222 -24.27 29.09 -8.97
N GLN A 223 -24.41 28.45 -10.14
CA GLN A 223 -24.86 27.07 -10.25
C GLN A 223 -23.82 26.07 -9.71
N ILE A 224 -22.54 26.25 -10.06
CA ILE A 224 -21.43 25.45 -9.50
C ILE A 224 -21.35 25.63 -7.98
N SER A 225 -21.50 26.87 -7.49
CA SER A 225 -21.50 27.16 -6.05
C SER A 225 -22.64 26.47 -5.29
N LYS A 226 -23.83 26.39 -5.90
CA LYS A 226 -24.98 25.64 -5.33
C LYS A 226 -24.72 24.14 -5.28
N GLU A 227 -24.19 23.53 -6.34
CA GLU A 227 -23.87 22.10 -6.34
C GLU A 227 -22.74 21.76 -5.35
N LEU A 228 -21.74 22.64 -5.22
CA LEU A 228 -20.70 22.51 -4.19
C LEU A 228 -21.24 22.51 -2.77
N LEU A 229 -22.16 23.43 -2.46
CA LEU A 229 -22.84 23.50 -1.17
C LEU A 229 -23.65 22.23 -0.89
N LYS A 230 -24.32 21.68 -1.92
CA LYS A 230 -25.10 20.44 -1.82
C LYS A 230 -24.21 19.24 -1.48
N ILE A 231 -23.07 19.10 -2.17
CA ILE A 231 -22.07 18.06 -1.90
C ILE A 231 -21.56 18.16 -0.45
N TYR A 232 -21.28 19.36 0.04
CA TYR A 232 -20.81 19.57 1.42
C TYR A 232 -21.90 19.22 2.46
N SER A 233 -23.16 19.52 2.15
CA SER A 233 -24.33 19.14 2.96
C SER A 233 -24.48 17.62 3.06
N GLU A 234 -24.39 16.90 1.94
CA GLU A 234 -24.51 15.44 1.89
C GLU A 234 -23.39 14.73 2.68
N MET A 235 -22.16 15.24 2.63
CA MET A 235 -21.05 14.73 3.44
C MET A 235 -21.28 14.86 4.94
N LYS A 236 -21.95 15.93 5.38
CA LYS A 236 -22.23 16.17 6.80
C LYS A 236 -23.31 15.22 7.34
N ILE A 237 -24.25 14.82 6.49
CA ILE A 237 -25.33 13.87 6.82
C ILE A 237 -24.77 12.46 6.96
N ASN A 238 -23.97 11.99 5.99
CA ASN A 238 -23.37 10.64 6.03
C ASN A 238 -22.47 10.41 7.24
N LYS A 239 -21.78 11.46 7.74
CA LYS A 239 -20.93 11.37 8.94
C LYS A 239 -21.73 11.18 10.24
N LYS A 240 -23.00 11.57 10.25
CA LYS A 240 -23.92 11.48 11.39
C LYS A 240 -24.57 10.10 11.53
N GLU A 241 -24.70 9.36 10.42
CA GLU A 241 -25.26 8.00 10.39
C GLU A 241 -24.22 6.89 10.59
N SER A 242 -22.93 7.23 10.51
CA SER A 242 -21.82 6.29 10.70
C SER A 242 -21.16 6.34 12.09
N ALA A 243 -21.72 7.11 13.03
CA ALA A 243 -21.35 7.18 14.44
C ALA A 243 -22.43 6.47 15.27
#